data_AF-A0A8C0AWH2-F1
#
_entry.id   AF-A0A8C0AWH2-F1
#
_cell.length_a   1.000
_cell.length_b   1.000
_cell.length_c   1.000
_cell.angle_alpha   90.00
_cell.angle_beta   90.00
_cell.angle_gamma   90.00
#
_symmetry.space_group_name_H-M   'P 1'
#
loop_
_entity.id
_entity.type
_entity.pdbx_description
1 polymer ?
#
loop_
_entity_poly.entity_id
_entity_poly.type
_entity_poly.pdbx_seq_one_letter_code
_entity_poly.pdbx_strand_id
1 'polypeptide(L)'
;KSRLSHSTCNRSWRRVVPWIFFWLGTFDRPAGVACDISRRIVVADKDNHRIQIFTFEGQFILKFGEKGTKNGQFNYPWDVAVNAEGKILVSDTRNHRVQLFGPDGVFLNKYGFEGALWKHFDSPRGVTFNHEGHLVVTDFNNHRLLVIHPDCQSARFLGSEGTGNGQFLRPQGVAVDQEGRIIVADSRNHRVQIFESNGSFLCKFGTQGSGFGQMDRPSGIAITPDGMIVVVDFGNNRILHSVLFPDDFEHFVKVSGIHSPGRASLHLFGISVYFFLKHSNPTAQSEADENAQKLFKFKPNCSF
;
A
#
# COMPACT_ATOMS: atom_id res chain seq x y z
N LYS A 1 62.25 -57.68 -7.25
CA LYS A 1 60.79 -57.93 -7.08
C LYS A 1 60.09 -56.59 -7.31
N SER A 2 59.83 -56.18 -8.56
CA SER A 2 58.58 -56.43 -9.35
C SER A 2 57.35 -55.83 -8.66
N ARG A 3 56.54 -54.89 -9.19
CA ARG A 3 56.11 -54.46 -10.54
C ARG A 3 55.77 -52.94 -10.47
N LEU A 4 56.10 -52.06 -11.45
CA LEU A 4 55.34 -51.72 -12.69
C LEU A 4 53.84 -51.43 -12.40
N SER A 5 53.18 -50.33 -12.82
CA SER A 5 53.37 -49.50 -14.03
C SER A 5 52.44 -48.27 -14.12
N HIS A 6 52.85 -47.33 -14.98
CA HIS A 6 52.08 -46.45 -15.88
C HIS A 6 51.49 -45.10 -15.44
N SER A 7 52.12 -44.08 -16.03
CA SER A 7 51.64 -42.77 -16.49
C SER A 7 50.27 -42.77 -17.18
N THR A 8 49.51 -41.68 -17.04
CA THR A 8 49.20 -40.74 -18.15
C THR A 8 48.54 -39.45 -17.66
N CYS A 9 48.94 -38.35 -18.27
CA CYS A 9 48.39 -37.00 -18.23
C CYS A 9 46.91 -36.94 -18.69
N ASN A 10 46.05 -36.15 -18.04
CA ASN A 10 45.31 -35.05 -18.70
C ASN A 10 44.46 -34.18 -17.76
N ARG A 11 44.38 -32.89 -18.09
CA ARG A 11 43.58 -31.82 -17.47
C ARG A 11 42.10 -32.19 -17.31
N SER A 12 41.47 -31.81 -16.20
CA SER A 12 40.11 -31.26 -16.24
C SER A 12 39.81 -30.33 -15.08
N TRP A 13 39.54 -29.07 -15.42
CA TRP A 13 38.74 -28.14 -14.64
C TRP A 13 37.43 -28.77 -14.14
N ARG A 14 37.03 -28.50 -12.89
CA ARG A 14 35.66 -28.40 -12.33
C ARG A 14 35.75 -28.63 -10.82
N ARG A 15 35.17 -27.84 -9.92
CA ARG A 15 34.39 -26.59 -9.98
C ARG A 15 34.46 -26.06 -8.55
N VAL A 16 35.01 -24.87 -8.37
CA VAL A 16 34.66 -24.04 -7.20
C VAL A 16 33.16 -23.78 -7.33
N VAL A 17 32.35 -24.29 -6.41
CA VAL A 17 30.94 -23.91 -6.30
C VAL A 17 30.86 -22.94 -5.13
N PRO A 18 30.92 -21.62 -5.35
CA PRO A 18 30.94 -20.67 -4.25
C PRO A 18 29.52 -20.47 -3.73
N TRP A 19 29.31 -20.65 -2.42
CA TRP A 19 28.56 -19.82 -1.45
C TRP A 19 27.36 -18.91 -1.88
N ILE A 20 26.71 -19.13 -3.03
CA ILE A 20 25.72 -18.21 -3.62
C ILE A 20 24.27 -18.45 -3.13
N PHE A 21 24.00 -19.50 -2.36
CA PHE A 21 22.62 -19.96 -2.09
C PHE A 21 21.96 -19.50 -0.77
N PHE A 22 22.64 -18.79 0.13
CA PHE A 22 22.16 -18.77 1.53
C PHE A 22 21.05 -17.76 1.91
N TRP A 23 20.59 -16.85 1.05
CA TRP A 23 19.69 -15.75 1.49
C TRP A 23 18.66 -15.25 0.47
N LEU A 24 18.29 -16.06 -0.53
CA LEU A 24 17.20 -15.72 -1.47
C LEU A 24 15.88 -16.20 -0.89
N GLY A 25 14.85 -15.34 -0.89
CA GLY A 25 13.54 -15.67 -0.33
C GLY A 25 13.45 -15.63 1.20
N THR A 26 14.53 -15.26 1.90
CA THR A 26 14.52 -14.96 3.34
C THR A 26 14.26 -13.47 3.57
N PHE A 27 13.69 -13.09 4.70
CA PHE A 27 13.42 -11.69 5.06
C PHE A 27 14.02 -11.32 6.41
N ASP A 28 14.40 -10.06 6.59
CA ASP A 28 14.69 -9.44 7.88
C ASP A 28 13.84 -8.16 8.03
N ARG A 29 12.83 -8.26 8.89
CA ARG A 29 11.80 -7.25 9.14
C ARG A 29 11.19 -6.64 7.86
N PRO A 30 10.53 -7.45 7.00
CA PRO A 30 9.86 -6.93 5.81
C PRO A 30 8.79 -5.90 6.23
N ALA A 31 8.68 -4.80 5.48
CA ALA A 31 7.91 -3.64 5.91
C ALA A 31 6.72 -3.31 4.99
N GLY A 32 6.96 -3.25 3.68
CA GLY A 32 5.94 -2.94 2.68
C GLY A 32 5.85 -4.00 1.60
N VAL A 33 4.67 -4.12 1.00
CA VAL A 33 4.36 -5.09 -0.05
C VAL A 33 3.45 -4.48 -1.10
N ALA A 34 3.72 -4.79 -2.36
CA ALA A 34 2.87 -4.44 -3.49
C ALA A 34 2.68 -5.66 -4.39
N CYS A 35 1.57 -5.66 -5.13
CA CYS A 35 1.33 -6.62 -6.20
C CYS A 35 1.19 -5.86 -7.52
N ASP A 36 1.66 -6.45 -8.61
CA ASP A 36 1.49 -5.87 -9.95
C ASP A 36 0.51 -6.67 -10.82
N ILE A 37 0.16 -6.10 -11.98
CA ILE A 37 -0.76 -6.71 -12.95
C ILE A 37 -0.23 -8.02 -13.54
N SER A 38 1.08 -8.26 -13.45
CA SER A 38 1.73 -9.51 -13.88
C SER A 38 1.70 -10.58 -12.78
N ARG A 39 0.95 -10.35 -11.70
CA ARG A 39 0.84 -11.23 -10.53
C ARG A 39 2.19 -11.47 -9.85
N ARG A 40 3.05 -10.46 -9.79
CA ARG A 40 4.27 -10.50 -8.97
C ARG A 40 4.03 -9.86 -7.62
N ILE A 41 4.65 -10.40 -6.57
CA ILE A 41 4.68 -9.83 -5.23
C ILE A 41 6.03 -9.15 -5.03
N VAL A 42 6.03 -7.85 -4.76
CA VAL A 42 7.22 -7.03 -4.53
C VAL A 42 7.27 -6.66 -3.05
N VAL A 43 8.39 -6.93 -2.38
CA VAL A 43 8.52 -6.76 -0.92
C VAL A 43 9.74 -5.89 -0.58
N ALA A 44 9.54 -4.88 0.27
CA ALA A 44 10.62 -4.15 0.95
C ALA A 44 11.15 -4.97 2.13
N ASP A 45 12.35 -5.51 1.96
CA ASP A 45 13.08 -6.27 2.97
C ASP A 45 13.99 -5.32 3.74
N LYS A 46 13.38 -4.60 4.70
CA LYS A 46 13.91 -3.37 5.31
C LYS A 46 15.30 -3.53 5.92
N ASP A 47 15.50 -4.52 6.77
CA ASP A 47 16.77 -4.65 7.52
C ASP A 47 17.86 -5.34 6.69
N ASN A 48 17.47 -6.03 5.60
CA ASN A 48 18.40 -6.48 4.56
C ASN A 48 18.69 -5.42 3.48
N HIS A 49 18.10 -4.23 3.57
CA HIS A 49 18.36 -3.11 2.65
C HIS A 49 18.13 -3.45 1.16
N ARG A 50 17.10 -4.24 0.87
CA ARG A 50 16.85 -4.74 -0.50
C ARG A 50 15.36 -4.84 -0.80
N ILE A 51 15.04 -4.94 -2.08
CA ILE A 51 13.71 -5.32 -2.57
C ILE A 51 13.80 -6.74 -3.13
N GLN A 52 12.78 -7.55 -2.84
CA GLN A 52 12.64 -8.89 -3.41
C GLN A 52 11.33 -9.01 -4.19
N ILE A 53 11.37 -9.70 -5.33
CA ILE A 53 10.22 -9.95 -6.19
C ILE A 53 9.97 -11.45 -6.28
N PHE A 54 8.70 -11.83 -6.16
CA PHE A 54 8.23 -13.21 -6.20
C PHE A 54 7.09 -13.37 -7.21
N THR A 55 6.84 -14.59 -7.65
CA THR A 55 5.56 -14.94 -8.28
C THR A 55 4.45 -14.90 -7.23
N PHE A 56 3.19 -14.90 -7.67
CA PHE A 56 2.04 -14.98 -6.75
C PHE A 56 2.02 -16.27 -5.93
N GLU A 57 2.64 -17.32 -6.43
CA GLU A 57 2.82 -18.61 -5.75
C GLU A 57 3.99 -18.59 -4.74
N GLY A 58 4.67 -17.45 -4.58
CA GLY A 58 5.76 -17.26 -3.62
C GLY A 58 7.14 -17.71 -4.13
N GLN A 59 7.28 -17.99 -5.43
CA GLN A 59 8.58 -18.37 -5.99
C GLN A 59 9.46 -17.14 -6.19
N PHE A 60 10.71 -17.17 -5.72
CA PHE A 60 11.65 -16.07 -5.89
C PHE A 60 11.94 -15.81 -7.38
N ILE A 61 11.83 -14.54 -7.81
CA ILE A 61 12.15 -14.09 -9.17
C ILE A 61 13.50 -13.36 -9.17
N LEU A 62 13.58 -12.22 -8.48
CA LEU A 62 14.79 -11.41 -8.43
C LEU A 62 14.86 -10.57 -7.15
N LYS A 63 16.04 -10.00 -6.91
CA LYS A 63 16.26 -9.00 -5.87
C LYS A 63 17.15 -7.88 -6.40
N PHE A 64 17.00 -6.70 -5.84
CA PHE A 64 17.89 -5.57 -6.10
C PHE A 64 18.05 -4.70 -4.85
N GLY A 65 19.11 -3.90 -4.84
CA GLY A 65 19.47 -3.08 -3.69
C GLY A 65 20.43 -3.75 -2.71
N GLU A 66 21.15 -2.88 -2.01
CA GLU A 66 22.08 -3.20 -0.94
C GLU A 66 22.19 -1.98 -0.01
N LYS A 67 22.80 -2.17 1.17
CA LYS A 67 22.99 -1.07 2.12
C LYS A 67 23.87 0.03 1.55
N GLY A 68 23.39 1.27 1.56
CA GLY A 68 24.18 2.43 1.18
C GLY A 68 23.35 3.65 0.83
N THR A 69 23.98 4.61 0.16
CA THR A 69 23.41 5.94 -0.13
C THR A 69 23.45 6.30 -1.62
N LYS A 70 24.15 5.51 -2.46
CA LYS A 70 24.20 5.71 -3.91
C LYS A 70 22.86 5.38 -4.55
N ASN A 71 22.66 5.80 -5.80
CA ASN A 71 21.50 5.39 -6.58
C ASN A 71 21.42 3.85 -6.64
N GLY A 72 20.24 3.30 -6.38
CA GLY A 72 20.02 1.86 -6.30
C GLY A 72 20.45 1.19 -4.99
N GLN A 73 21.08 1.91 -4.07
CA GLN A 73 21.32 1.45 -2.70
C GLN A 73 20.24 1.98 -1.75
N PHE A 74 20.03 1.30 -0.63
CA PHE A 74 18.99 1.64 0.34
C PHE A 74 19.52 1.72 1.77
N ASN A 75 18.83 2.51 2.59
CA ASN A 75 18.96 2.56 4.03
C ASN A 75 17.56 2.49 4.64
N TYR A 76 17.17 1.29 5.08
CA TYR A 76 15.82 0.96 5.54
C TYR A 76 14.73 1.31 4.52
N PRO A 77 14.65 0.57 3.40
CA PRO A 77 13.51 0.68 2.51
C PRO A 77 12.24 0.26 3.26
N TRP A 78 11.22 1.11 3.27
CA TRP A 78 10.04 0.91 4.11
C TRP A 78 8.84 0.40 3.34
N ASP A 79 8.47 1.08 2.26
CA ASP A 79 7.32 0.73 1.45
C ASP A 79 7.65 0.66 -0.04
N VAL A 80 6.80 -0.05 -0.78
CA VAL A 80 6.92 -0.25 -2.22
C VAL A 80 5.57 -0.09 -2.92
N ALA A 81 5.59 0.46 -4.13
CA ALA A 81 4.44 0.49 -5.02
C ALA A 81 4.85 0.12 -6.44
N VAL A 82 3.92 -0.42 -7.22
CA VAL A 82 4.15 -0.78 -8.62
C VAL A 82 3.04 -0.18 -9.47
N ASN A 83 3.39 0.43 -10.60
CA ASN A 83 2.41 0.97 -11.55
C ASN A 83 2.10 -0.02 -12.69
N ALA A 84 1.20 0.36 -13.61
CA ALA A 84 0.78 -0.51 -14.72
C ALA A 84 1.92 -0.85 -15.70
N GLU A 85 2.95 0.00 -15.83
CA GLU A 85 4.14 -0.28 -16.64
C GLU A 85 5.17 -1.17 -15.91
N GLY A 86 4.88 -1.58 -14.67
CA GLY A 86 5.76 -2.38 -13.84
C GLY A 86 6.92 -1.61 -13.21
N LYS A 87 6.91 -0.27 -13.25
CA LYS A 87 7.89 0.55 -12.52
C LYS A 87 7.67 0.41 -11.03
N ILE A 88 8.76 0.31 -10.29
CA ILE A 88 8.76 0.05 -8.86
C ILE A 88 9.20 1.32 -8.14
N LEU A 89 8.32 1.88 -7.32
CA LEU A 89 8.62 3.00 -6.43
C LEU A 89 8.97 2.45 -5.05
N VAL A 90 10.06 2.94 -4.45
CA VAL A 90 10.54 2.51 -3.14
C VAL A 90 10.77 3.73 -2.26
N SER A 91 10.25 3.72 -1.04
CA SER A 91 10.62 4.70 -0.02
C SER A 91 11.92 4.28 0.67
N ASP A 92 12.97 5.08 0.53
CA ASP A 92 14.29 4.84 1.11
C ASP A 92 14.45 5.70 2.37
N THR A 93 13.79 5.26 3.45
CA THR A 93 13.41 6.10 4.58
C THR A 93 14.58 6.80 5.25
N ARG A 94 15.68 6.08 5.55
CA ARG A 94 16.84 6.68 6.25
C ARG A 94 17.80 7.41 5.33
N ASN A 95 17.57 7.36 4.02
CA ASN A 95 18.20 8.25 3.06
C ASN A 95 17.28 9.43 2.68
N HIS A 96 16.13 9.59 3.33
CA HIS A 96 15.23 10.74 3.14
C HIS A 96 14.88 10.99 1.66
N ARG A 97 14.60 9.91 0.93
CA ARG A 97 14.27 9.95 -0.50
C ARG A 97 13.31 8.84 -0.90
N VAL A 98 12.76 8.97 -2.09
CA VAL A 98 12.15 7.87 -2.83
C VAL A 98 12.98 7.59 -4.07
N GLN A 99 13.00 6.33 -4.50
CA GLN A 99 13.70 5.89 -5.70
C GLN A 99 12.74 5.11 -6.61
N LEU A 100 12.84 5.37 -7.91
CA LEU A 100 12.05 4.74 -8.96
C LEU A 100 12.93 3.77 -9.75
N PHE A 101 12.42 2.57 -10.01
CA PHE A 101 13.11 1.48 -10.68
C PHE A 101 12.29 0.91 -11.83
N GLY A 102 12.97 0.30 -12.79
CA GLY A 102 12.35 -0.50 -13.83
C GLY A 102 11.82 -1.85 -13.29
N PRO A 103 11.04 -2.60 -14.09
CA PRO A 103 10.52 -3.92 -13.70
C PRO A 103 11.61 -4.96 -13.41
N ASP A 104 12.83 -4.71 -13.88
CA ASP A 104 14.06 -5.48 -13.73
C ASP A 104 14.92 -5.05 -12.53
N GLY A 105 14.51 -4.01 -11.79
CA GLY A 105 15.26 -3.48 -10.65
C GLY A 105 16.37 -2.49 -11.02
N VAL A 106 16.44 -2.04 -12.28
CA VAL A 106 17.39 -0.99 -12.70
C VAL A 106 16.92 0.36 -12.18
N PHE A 107 17.82 1.13 -11.55
CA PHE A 107 17.54 2.48 -11.08
C PHE A 107 17.18 3.41 -12.26
N LEU A 108 16.06 4.13 -12.13
CA LEU A 108 15.60 5.09 -13.14
C LEU A 108 15.75 6.53 -12.65
N ASN A 109 15.21 6.84 -11.47
CA ASN A 109 15.16 8.20 -10.95
C ASN A 109 15.01 8.24 -9.43
N LYS A 110 15.09 9.42 -8.82
CA LYS A 110 14.86 9.64 -7.39
C LYS A 110 14.30 11.03 -7.13
N TYR A 111 13.60 11.17 -6.01
CA TYR A 111 13.23 12.47 -5.46
C TYR A 111 13.73 12.58 -4.01
N GLY A 112 14.41 13.68 -3.69
CA GLY A 112 15.08 13.91 -2.41
C GLY A 112 16.59 13.62 -2.44
N PHE A 113 17.24 13.71 -1.27
CA PHE A 113 18.65 13.38 -1.03
C PHE A 113 19.74 14.30 -1.65
N GLU A 114 19.42 15.48 -2.19
CA GLU A 114 20.47 16.41 -2.68
C GLU A 114 20.41 17.82 -2.06
N GLY A 115 21.53 18.21 -1.43
CA GLY A 115 21.80 19.58 -0.95
C GLY A 115 21.13 19.98 0.37
N ALA A 116 21.42 21.19 0.86
CA ALA A 116 20.97 21.74 2.15
C ALA A 116 19.43 21.90 2.30
N LEU A 117 18.66 21.54 1.27
CA LEU A 117 17.19 21.54 1.22
C LEU A 117 16.55 20.25 1.80
N TRP A 118 17.35 19.29 2.29
CA TRP A 118 16.88 18.05 2.92
C TRP A 118 15.92 18.25 4.12
N LYS A 119 15.82 19.47 4.66
CA LYS A 119 14.81 19.80 5.67
C LYS A 119 13.36 19.69 5.17
N HIS A 120 13.13 19.57 3.86
CA HIS A 120 11.78 19.48 3.29
C HIS A 120 11.30 18.06 2.98
N PHE A 121 12.10 17.01 3.15
CA PHE A 121 11.59 15.65 2.97
C PHE A 121 12.27 14.73 3.96
N ASP A 122 11.51 14.14 4.88
CA ASP A 122 12.08 13.42 6.00
C ASP A 122 11.36 12.10 6.31
N SER A 123 12.12 11.02 6.16
CA SER A 123 11.71 9.67 6.52
C SER A 123 10.44 9.23 5.77
N PRO A 124 10.42 9.26 4.41
CA PRO A 124 9.27 8.81 3.67
C PRO A 124 8.89 7.38 4.02
N ARG A 125 7.58 7.11 4.09
CA ARG A 125 7.03 5.77 4.35
C ARG A 125 6.14 5.36 3.18
N GLY A 126 4.83 5.38 3.35
CA GLY A 126 3.89 4.94 2.34
C GLY A 126 4.12 5.62 1.00
N VAL A 127 4.11 4.82 -0.06
CA VAL A 127 4.26 5.26 -1.45
C VAL A 127 3.17 4.65 -2.31
N THR A 128 2.68 5.39 -3.30
CA THR A 128 1.78 4.88 -4.34
C THR A 128 1.91 5.75 -5.60
N PHE A 129 1.30 5.30 -6.69
CA PHE A 129 1.08 6.12 -7.89
C PHE A 129 -0.36 6.62 -7.93
N ASN A 130 -0.60 7.81 -8.48
CA ASN A 130 -1.93 8.20 -8.95
C ASN A 130 -2.11 7.83 -10.44
N HIS A 131 -3.31 8.04 -10.99
CA HIS A 131 -3.62 7.69 -12.38
C HIS A 131 -2.86 8.51 -13.43
N GLU A 132 -2.35 9.67 -13.06
CA GLU A 132 -1.53 10.53 -13.92
C GLU A 132 -0.03 10.14 -13.86
N GLY A 133 0.31 9.12 -13.08
CA GLY A 133 1.69 8.65 -12.87
C GLY A 133 2.51 9.44 -11.86
N HIS A 134 1.90 10.42 -11.16
CA HIS A 134 2.54 11.12 -10.05
C HIS A 134 2.78 10.16 -8.89
N LEU A 135 3.85 10.40 -8.14
CA LEU A 135 4.19 9.63 -6.95
C LEU A 135 3.54 10.28 -5.74
N VAL A 136 2.66 9.58 -5.03
CA VAL A 136 2.05 10.06 -3.80
C VAL A 136 2.78 9.42 -2.62
N VAL A 137 3.32 10.24 -1.73
CA VAL A 137 4.23 9.80 -0.68
C VAL A 137 3.85 10.42 0.65
N THR A 138 3.88 9.64 1.73
CA THR A 138 3.78 10.16 3.10
C THR A 138 5.15 10.62 3.59
N ASP A 139 5.25 11.90 3.96
CA ASP A 139 6.43 12.50 4.59
C ASP A 139 6.25 12.43 6.11
N PHE A 140 6.62 11.26 6.64
CA PHE A 140 6.25 10.83 7.98
C PHE A 140 6.72 11.79 9.07
N ASN A 141 7.96 12.30 9.00
CA ASN A 141 8.47 13.19 10.04
C ASN A 141 8.01 14.64 9.88
N ASN A 142 7.58 15.06 8.68
CA ASN A 142 7.05 16.41 8.45
C ASN A 142 5.52 16.46 8.43
N HIS A 143 4.84 15.36 8.78
CA HIS A 143 3.41 15.35 9.04
C HIS A 143 2.55 15.81 7.84
N ARG A 144 2.92 15.36 6.64
CA ARG A 144 2.29 15.79 5.38
C ARG A 144 2.41 14.74 4.29
N LEU A 145 1.82 15.02 3.13
CA LEU A 145 2.01 14.24 1.91
C LEU A 145 2.77 15.06 0.86
N LEU A 146 3.44 14.35 -0.03
CA LEU A 146 3.99 14.88 -1.27
C LEU A 146 3.28 14.21 -2.45
N VAL A 147 2.92 15.00 -3.45
CA VAL A 147 2.54 14.55 -4.79
C VAL A 147 3.65 14.98 -5.72
N ILE A 148 4.53 14.05 -6.06
CA ILE A 148 5.77 14.26 -6.82
C ILE A 148 5.48 14.06 -8.31
N HIS A 149 5.92 15.00 -9.13
CA HIS A 149 5.78 14.90 -10.59
C HIS A 149 6.56 13.70 -11.15
N PRO A 150 6.09 13.03 -12.22
CA PRO A 150 6.73 11.81 -12.74
C PRO A 150 8.21 11.97 -13.13
N ASP A 151 8.64 13.18 -13.46
CA ASP A 151 10.06 13.51 -13.73
C ASP A 151 10.96 13.56 -12.48
N CYS A 152 10.37 13.47 -11.29
CA CYS A 152 11.02 13.62 -9.99
C CYS A 152 11.78 14.95 -9.81
N GLN A 153 11.32 16.03 -10.45
CA GLN A 153 11.94 17.36 -10.31
C GLN A 153 11.17 18.30 -9.38
N SER A 154 9.85 18.10 -9.26
CA SER A 154 8.99 18.95 -8.46
C SER A 154 7.96 18.15 -7.68
N ALA A 155 7.43 18.74 -6.61
CA ALA A 155 6.37 18.14 -5.81
C ALA A 155 5.42 19.21 -5.26
N ARG A 156 4.15 18.83 -5.15
CA ARG A 156 3.12 19.56 -4.42
C ARG A 156 2.99 18.98 -3.02
N PHE A 157 2.83 19.84 -2.01
CA PHE A 157 2.66 19.41 -0.62
C PHE A 157 1.19 19.47 -0.22
N LEU A 158 0.75 18.48 0.57
CA LEU A 158 -0.60 18.42 1.11
C LEU A 158 -0.59 18.22 2.62
N GLY A 159 -1.40 19.04 3.29
CA GLY A 159 -1.58 19.02 4.73
C GLY A 159 -0.42 19.63 5.52
N SER A 160 -0.61 19.63 6.84
CA SER A 160 0.33 20.15 7.83
C SER A 160 0.18 19.36 9.15
N GLU A 161 1.09 19.57 10.09
CA GLU A 161 0.98 18.95 11.41
C GLU A 161 -0.29 19.37 12.14
N GLY A 162 -1.01 18.40 12.71
CA GLY A 162 -2.15 18.65 13.60
C GLY A 162 -3.20 17.54 13.61
N THR A 163 -4.32 17.84 14.23
CA THR A 163 -5.44 16.91 14.47
C THR A 163 -6.70 17.29 13.69
N GLY A 164 -6.73 18.47 13.04
CA GLY A 164 -7.83 18.95 12.21
C GLY A 164 -7.99 18.19 10.89
N ASN A 165 -9.03 18.51 10.12
CA ASN A 165 -9.23 17.95 8.78
C ASN A 165 -8.12 18.42 7.84
N GLY A 166 -7.52 17.49 7.10
CA GLY A 166 -6.37 17.79 6.23
C GLY A 166 -5.06 18.05 6.96
N GLN A 167 -5.05 17.97 8.29
CA GLN A 167 -3.82 17.92 9.08
C GLN A 167 -3.47 16.47 9.40
N PHE A 168 -2.20 16.17 9.59
CA PHE A 168 -1.71 14.82 9.87
C PHE A 168 -0.83 14.78 11.11
N LEU A 169 -0.75 13.60 11.71
CA LEU A 169 0.22 13.27 12.73
C LEU A 169 0.88 11.94 12.36
N ARG A 170 2.10 12.02 11.82
CA ARG A 170 2.91 10.86 11.41
C ARG A 170 2.17 9.92 10.43
N PRO A 171 1.74 10.42 9.25
CA PRO A 171 1.03 9.59 8.27
C PRO A 171 1.93 8.44 7.78
N GLN A 172 1.36 7.25 7.61
CA GLN A 172 2.11 6.03 7.27
C GLN A 172 1.75 5.46 5.90
N GLY A 173 0.64 4.73 5.77
CA GLY A 173 0.19 4.16 4.49
C GLY A 173 -0.58 5.17 3.67
N VAL A 174 -0.47 5.04 2.35
CA VAL A 174 -1.25 5.83 1.38
C VAL A 174 -1.65 4.93 0.22
N ALA A 175 -2.87 5.10 -0.27
CA ALA A 175 -3.37 4.46 -1.48
C ALA A 175 -4.18 5.46 -2.31
N VAL A 176 -4.36 5.15 -3.58
CA VAL A 176 -5.21 5.92 -4.51
C VAL A 176 -6.24 4.97 -5.10
N ASP A 177 -7.53 5.33 -5.04
CA ASP A 177 -8.61 4.54 -5.64
C ASP A 177 -8.81 4.86 -7.13
N GLN A 178 -9.82 4.24 -7.76
CA GLN A 178 -10.12 4.38 -9.20
C GLN A 178 -10.66 5.76 -9.59
N GLU A 179 -11.17 6.52 -8.62
CA GLU A 179 -11.62 7.89 -8.79
C GLU A 179 -10.47 8.89 -8.62
N GLY A 180 -9.27 8.42 -8.29
CA GLY A 180 -8.09 9.25 -8.04
C GLY A 180 -8.07 9.90 -6.66
N ARG A 181 -8.93 9.49 -5.73
CA ARG A 181 -8.94 9.98 -4.35
C ARG A 181 -7.72 9.44 -3.61
N ILE A 182 -7.18 10.23 -2.69
CA ILE A 182 -6.01 9.86 -1.89
C ILE A 182 -6.48 9.42 -0.51
N ILE A 183 -6.23 8.16 -0.15
CA ILE A 183 -6.61 7.54 1.12
C ILE A 183 -5.36 7.39 1.99
N VAL A 184 -5.37 7.92 3.21
CA VAL A 184 -4.17 8.04 4.06
C VAL A 184 -4.40 7.49 5.45
N ALA A 185 -3.50 6.62 5.92
CA ALA A 185 -3.43 6.21 7.32
C ALA A 185 -2.73 7.29 8.14
N ASP A 186 -3.52 8.10 8.83
CA ASP A 186 -3.06 9.16 9.71
C ASP A 186 -2.74 8.59 11.10
N SER A 187 -1.58 7.95 11.18
CA SER A 187 -1.27 6.94 12.20
C SER A 187 -1.41 7.44 13.63
N ARG A 188 -0.80 8.57 13.99
CA ARG A 188 -0.86 9.07 15.38
C ARG A 188 -2.16 9.82 15.70
N ASN A 189 -3.00 10.08 14.70
CA ASN A 189 -4.37 10.54 14.91
C ASN A 189 -5.39 9.37 14.94
N HIS A 190 -4.93 8.11 14.83
CA HIS A 190 -5.78 6.92 14.96
C HIS A 190 -6.98 6.93 14.01
N ARG A 191 -6.75 7.38 12.77
CA ARG A 191 -7.79 7.55 11.76
C ARG A 191 -7.27 7.33 10.35
N VAL A 192 -8.20 7.20 9.42
CA VAL A 192 -7.97 7.29 7.98
C VAL A 192 -8.61 8.59 7.47
N GLN A 193 -7.92 9.30 6.60
CA GLN A 193 -8.44 10.48 5.91
C GLN A 193 -8.48 10.23 4.41
N ILE A 194 -9.52 10.76 3.75
CA ILE A 194 -9.74 10.63 2.31
C ILE A 194 -9.77 12.05 1.71
N PHE A 195 -9.10 12.21 0.59
CA PHE A 195 -8.96 13.47 -0.13
C PHE A 195 -9.33 13.31 -1.59
N GLU A 196 -9.83 14.37 -2.20
CA GLU A 196 -9.89 14.48 -3.66
C GLU A 196 -8.49 14.45 -4.28
N SER A 197 -8.39 14.16 -5.57
CA SER A 197 -7.13 14.20 -6.34
C SER A 197 -6.41 15.55 -6.24
N ASN A 198 -7.19 16.65 -6.17
CA ASN A 198 -6.67 18.00 -5.96
C ASN A 198 -6.16 18.26 -4.53
N GLY A 199 -6.37 17.33 -3.59
CA GLY A 199 -5.95 17.41 -2.19
C GLY A 199 -6.96 18.04 -1.24
N SER A 200 -8.19 18.33 -1.69
CA SER A 200 -9.28 18.79 -0.82
C SER A 200 -9.73 17.66 0.09
N PHE A 201 -9.93 17.96 1.38
CA PHE A 201 -10.43 16.97 2.34
C PHE A 201 -11.87 16.56 2.01
N LEU A 202 -12.12 15.26 1.92
CA LEU A 202 -13.46 14.70 1.72
C LEU A 202 -14.08 14.26 3.05
N CYS A 203 -13.47 13.26 3.66
CA CYS A 203 -13.99 12.65 4.87
C CYS A 203 -12.89 11.92 5.65
N LYS A 204 -13.26 11.45 6.84
CA LYS A 204 -12.39 10.66 7.71
C LYS A 204 -13.21 9.68 8.52
N PHE A 205 -12.58 8.59 8.92
CA PHE A 205 -13.15 7.61 9.84
C PHE A 205 -12.05 7.03 10.72
N GLY A 206 -12.44 6.39 11.82
CA GLY A 206 -11.49 5.93 12.84
C GLY A 206 -11.38 6.90 14.00
N THR A 207 -11.28 6.31 15.20
CA THR A 207 -10.89 6.98 16.45
C THR A 207 -10.02 6.03 17.25
N GLN A 208 -9.29 6.53 18.25
CA GLN A 208 -8.43 5.67 19.07
C GLN A 208 -9.24 4.63 19.83
N GLY A 209 -8.81 3.36 19.76
CA GLY A 209 -9.37 2.26 20.54
C GLY A 209 -9.34 0.95 19.77
N SER A 210 -10.07 -0.05 20.27
CA SER A 210 -10.13 -1.41 19.71
C SER A 210 -11.55 -1.87 19.36
N GLY A 211 -12.57 -1.05 19.65
CA GLY A 211 -13.96 -1.30 19.31
C GLY A 211 -14.26 -1.19 17.81
N PHE A 212 -15.55 -1.30 17.49
CA PHE A 212 -16.05 -1.12 16.12
C PHE A 212 -15.78 0.32 15.64
N GLY A 213 -15.24 0.47 14.43
CA GLY A 213 -14.86 1.78 13.88
C GLY A 213 -13.69 2.46 14.59
N GLN A 214 -13.04 1.81 15.56
CA GLN A 214 -11.85 2.32 16.24
C GLN A 214 -10.57 1.64 15.70
N MET A 215 -9.44 2.31 15.85
CA MET A 215 -8.12 1.82 15.43
C MET A 215 -7.01 2.37 16.34
N ASP A 216 -5.89 1.65 16.44
CA ASP A 216 -4.66 2.11 17.09
C ASP A 216 -3.50 2.15 16.08
N ARG A 217 -3.03 3.35 15.74
CA ARG A 217 -1.88 3.56 14.83
C ARG A 217 -2.03 2.82 13.50
N PRO A 218 -3.04 3.13 12.67
CA PRO A 218 -3.14 2.55 11.34
C PRO A 218 -1.83 2.73 10.58
N SER A 219 -1.45 1.71 9.82
CA SER A 219 -0.17 1.64 9.11
C SER A 219 -0.39 1.48 7.60
N GLY A 220 -0.27 0.25 7.06
CA GLY A 220 -0.52 -0.03 5.64
C GLY A 220 -1.99 0.18 5.26
N ILE A 221 -2.21 0.66 4.03
CA ILE A 221 -3.53 0.77 3.40
C ILE A 221 -3.46 0.11 2.03
N ALA A 222 -4.52 -0.61 1.66
CA ALA A 222 -4.76 -1.10 0.31
C ALA A 222 -6.22 -0.89 -0.08
N ILE A 223 -6.50 -0.88 -1.37
CA ILE A 223 -7.85 -0.74 -1.92
C ILE A 223 -8.11 -1.96 -2.79
N THR A 224 -9.23 -2.62 -2.56
CA THR A 224 -9.63 -3.78 -3.35
C THR A 224 -10.26 -3.36 -4.68
N PRO A 225 -10.35 -4.25 -5.68
CA PRO A 225 -10.95 -3.92 -6.98
C PRO A 225 -12.41 -3.44 -6.92
N ASP A 226 -13.15 -3.81 -5.88
CA ASP A 226 -14.52 -3.38 -5.58
C ASP A 226 -14.58 -2.09 -4.73
N GLY A 227 -13.45 -1.40 -4.52
CA GLY A 227 -13.38 -0.10 -3.85
C GLY A 227 -13.34 -0.17 -2.32
N MET A 228 -13.19 -1.36 -1.72
CA MET A 228 -13.10 -1.51 -0.27
C MET A 228 -11.73 -1.05 0.25
N ILE A 229 -11.74 -0.23 1.30
CA ILE A 229 -10.51 0.22 1.96
C ILE A 229 -10.11 -0.81 3.02
N VAL A 230 -8.91 -1.36 2.87
CA VAL A 230 -8.29 -2.30 3.81
C VAL A 230 -7.18 -1.59 4.56
N VAL A 231 -7.19 -1.68 5.89
CA VAL A 231 -6.28 -0.95 6.77
C VAL A 231 -5.63 -1.92 7.75
N VAL A 232 -4.31 -1.82 7.88
CA VAL A 232 -3.57 -2.52 8.94
C VAL A 232 -3.63 -1.69 10.22
N ASP A 233 -4.42 -2.16 11.19
CA ASP A 233 -4.54 -1.61 12.53
C ASP A 233 -3.39 -2.16 13.40
N PHE A 234 -2.22 -1.53 13.26
CA PHE A 234 -0.94 -2.03 13.77
C PHE A 234 -0.96 -2.21 15.30
N GLY A 235 -1.51 -1.25 16.03
CA GLY A 235 -1.52 -1.28 17.49
C GLY A 235 -2.42 -2.36 18.08
N ASN A 236 -3.48 -2.74 17.36
CA ASN A 236 -4.40 -3.80 17.76
C ASN A 236 -4.09 -5.15 17.09
N ASN A 237 -3.01 -5.26 16.31
CA ASN A 237 -2.60 -6.50 15.61
C ASN A 237 -3.70 -7.11 14.72
N ARG A 238 -4.44 -6.28 13.98
CA ARG A 238 -5.56 -6.73 13.14
C ARG A 238 -5.61 -6.02 11.79
N ILE A 239 -6.37 -6.59 10.87
CA ILE A 239 -6.73 -5.96 9.60
C ILE A 239 -8.20 -5.53 9.68
N LEU A 240 -8.46 -4.28 9.34
CA LEU A 240 -9.81 -3.72 9.20
C LEU A 240 -10.16 -3.62 7.72
N HIS A 241 -11.41 -3.91 7.39
CA HIS A 241 -11.98 -3.60 6.09
C HIS A 241 -13.17 -2.67 6.32
N SER A 242 -13.18 -1.52 5.63
CA SER A 242 -14.25 -0.53 5.75
C SER A 242 -15.19 -0.61 4.56
N VAL A 243 -16.46 -0.29 4.79
CA VAL A 243 -17.53 -0.32 3.78
C VAL A 243 -17.49 0.93 2.89
N LEU A 244 -17.99 0.72 1.67
CA LEU A 244 -18.18 1.60 0.51
C LEU A 244 -18.42 3.09 0.78
N PHE A 245 -18.06 3.91 -0.22
CA PHE A 245 -18.07 5.37 -0.13
C PHE A 245 -19.50 5.94 -0.05
N PRO A 246 -19.67 7.19 0.44
CA PRO A 246 -20.98 7.84 0.52
C PRO A 246 -21.78 7.88 -0.80
N ASP A 247 -21.10 7.90 -1.95
CA ASP A 247 -21.76 7.87 -3.26
C ASP A 247 -22.47 6.52 -3.52
N ASP A 248 -21.94 5.44 -2.95
CA ASP A 248 -22.60 4.13 -2.92
C ASP A 248 -23.80 4.12 -1.95
N PHE A 249 -23.84 5.02 -0.96
CA PHE A 249 -25.00 5.16 -0.07
C PHE A 249 -26.17 5.84 -0.77
N GLU A 250 -25.95 6.91 -1.56
CA GLU A 250 -27.02 7.49 -2.37
C GLU A 250 -27.52 6.51 -3.44
N HIS A 251 -26.61 5.75 -4.07
CA HIS A 251 -26.98 4.71 -5.01
C HIS A 251 -27.73 3.56 -4.31
N PHE A 252 -27.27 3.13 -3.13
CA PHE A 252 -27.95 2.14 -2.29
C PHE A 252 -29.33 2.62 -1.87
N VAL A 253 -29.52 3.87 -1.44
CA VAL A 253 -30.82 4.44 -1.08
C VAL A 253 -31.75 4.54 -2.30
N LYS A 254 -31.23 4.93 -3.47
CA LYS A 254 -32.00 4.96 -4.73
C LYS A 254 -32.42 3.56 -5.21
N VAL A 255 -31.55 2.56 -5.08
CA VAL A 255 -31.79 1.19 -5.58
C VAL A 255 -32.60 0.36 -4.56
N SER A 256 -32.46 0.60 -3.26
CA SER A 256 -33.20 -0.08 -2.19
C SER A 256 -34.62 0.45 -1.98
N GLY A 257 -35.01 1.55 -2.64
CA GLY A 257 -36.35 2.11 -2.57
C GLY A 257 -36.73 2.73 -1.21
N ILE A 258 -35.77 2.93 -0.30
CA ILE A 258 -36.02 3.47 1.03
C ILE A 258 -36.28 4.98 0.91
N HIS A 259 -37.56 5.37 0.82
CA HIS A 259 -37.99 6.76 0.98
C HIS A 259 -38.17 7.07 2.46
N SER A 260 -37.37 7.98 3.01
CA SER A 260 -37.70 8.61 4.29
C SER A 260 -38.39 9.96 4.04
N PRO A 261 -39.71 10.11 4.27
CA PRO A 261 -40.33 11.42 4.32
C PRO A 261 -40.08 12.02 5.70
N GLY A 262 -39.51 13.22 5.72
CA GLY A 262 -39.51 14.09 6.91
C GLY A 262 -38.15 14.27 7.56
N ARG A 263 -37.81 15.56 7.73
CA ARG A 263 -36.68 16.10 8.49
C ARG A 263 -36.22 15.20 9.64
N ALA A 264 -35.16 14.44 9.42
CA ALA A 264 -34.29 13.94 10.47
C ALA A 264 -32.87 14.32 10.08
N SER A 265 -32.27 15.23 10.86
CA SER A 265 -30.84 15.49 10.82
C SER A 265 -30.15 14.25 11.37
N LEU A 266 -29.89 13.28 10.49
CA LEU A 266 -29.24 12.02 10.82
C LEU A 266 -27.72 12.21 10.71
N HIS A 267 -27.14 12.72 11.78
CA HIS A 267 -25.73 12.48 12.09
C HIS A 267 -25.53 10.97 12.34
N LEU A 268 -25.36 10.18 11.28
CA LEU A 268 -24.86 8.80 11.41
C LEU A 268 -23.36 8.78 11.18
N PHE A 269 -22.63 8.80 12.29
CA PHE A 269 -21.30 8.23 12.35
C PHE A 269 -21.41 6.71 12.06
N GLY A 270 -20.79 6.28 10.97
CA GLY A 270 -20.32 4.91 10.71
C GLY A 270 -21.26 3.78 11.12
N ILE A 271 -22.21 3.40 10.27
CA ILE A 271 -22.80 2.05 10.31
C ILE A 271 -22.98 1.55 8.89
N SER A 272 -22.27 0.46 8.60
CA SER A 272 -22.63 -0.46 7.54
C SER A 272 -23.90 -1.21 7.98
N VAL A 273 -24.92 -1.18 7.12
CA VAL A 273 -26.27 -1.73 7.32
C VAL A 273 -26.32 -3.26 7.59
N TYR A 274 -25.18 -3.93 7.68
CA TYR A 274 -25.11 -5.40 7.74
C TYR A 274 -25.26 -6.05 9.14
N PHE A 275 -25.32 -5.29 10.24
CA PHE A 275 -25.34 -5.90 11.58
C PHE A 275 -26.63 -5.77 12.39
N PHE A 276 -27.63 -5.01 11.92
CA PHE A 276 -28.89 -4.87 12.65
C PHE A 276 -29.92 -5.99 12.39
N LEU A 277 -29.71 -6.83 11.38
CA LEU A 277 -30.62 -7.94 11.05
C LEU A 277 -30.38 -9.21 11.87
N LYS A 278 -29.37 -9.26 12.75
CA LYS A 278 -29.15 -10.45 13.58
C LYS A 278 -30.13 -10.59 14.75
N HIS A 279 -30.96 -9.59 15.02
CA HIS A 279 -31.91 -9.59 16.15
C HIS A 279 -33.35 -9.24 15.79
N SER A 280 -33.76 -9.33 14.52
CA SER A 280 -35.17 -9.13 14.16
C SER A 280 -35.61 -10.04 13.01
N ASN A 281 -36.60 -10.88 13.35
CA ASN A 281 -37.55 -11.61 12.50
C ASN A 281 -36.99 -12.46 11.32
N PRO A 282 -37.17 -13.79 11.32
CA PRO A 282 -36.68 -14.69 10.26
C PRO A 282 -37.13 -14.34 8.82
N THR A 283 -38.28 -13.68 8.67
CA THR A 283 -38.83 -13.22 7.39
C THR A 283 -38.09 -12.02 6.80
N ALA A 284 -37.56 -11.11 7.64
CA ALA A 284 -36.75 -9.99 7.17
C ALA A 284 -35.36 -10.47 6.70
N GLN A 285 -34.86 -11.56 7.27
CA GLN A 285 -33.61 -12.18 6.89
C GLN A 285 -33.70 -12.87 5.52
N SER A 286 -34.81 -13.55 5.21
CA SER A 286 -35.01 -14.17 3.89
C SER A 286 -35.18 -13.14 2.77
N GLU A 287 -35.88 -12.02 3.01
CA GLU A 287 -36.00 -10.94 2.02
C GLU A 287 -34.67 -10.19 1.81
N ALA A 288 -33.89 -9.99 2.88
CA ALA A 288 -32.56 -9.40 2.79
C ALA A 288 -31.57 -10.31 2.05
N ASP A 289 -31.60 -11.62 2.32
CA ASP A 289 -30.76 -12.62 1.63
C ASP A 289 -31.17 -12.78 0.16
N GLU A 290 -32.47 -12.74 -0.16
CA GLU A 290 -32.96 -12.79 -1.55
C GLU A 290 -32.59 -11.52 -2.33
N ASN A 291 -32.65 -10.34 -1.71
CA ASN A 291 -32.25 -9.07 -2.32
C ASN A 291 -30.71 -8.94 -2.43
N ALA A 292 -29.95 -9.44 -1.46
CA ALA A 292 -28.50 -9.56 -1.56
C ALA A 292 -28.11 -10.51 -2.70
N GLN A 293 -28.76 -11.67 -2.82
CA GLN A 293 -28.52 -12.60 -3.94
C GLN A 293 -28.94 -12.00 -5.29
N LYS A 294 -29.95 -11.13 -5.36
CA LYS A 294 -30.29 -10.36 -6.57
C LYS A 294 -29.24 -9.30 -6.90
N LEU A 295 -28.63 -8.65 -5.90
CA LEU A 295 -27.49 -7.74 -6.08
C LEU A 295 -26.26 -8.46 -6.66
N PHE A 296 -25.95 -9.67 -6.18
CA PHE A 296 -24.79 -10.44 -6.65
C PHE A 296 -25.02 -11.22 -7.96
N LYS A 297 -26.26 -11.33 -8.45
CA LYS A 297 -26.60 -12.05 -9.70
C LYS A 297 -26.53 -11.20 -10.98
N PHE A 298 -26.28 -9.89 -10.88
CA PHE A 298 -26.01 -9.05 -12.05
C PHE A 298 -24.50 -8.78 -12.22
N LYS A 299 -23.74 -9.84 -12.49
CA LYS A 299 -22.63 -9.76 -13.44
C LYS A 299 -22.87 -10.74 -14.58
N PRO A 300 -23.38 -10.26 -15.72
CA PRO A 300 -22.97 -10.78 -16.99
C PRO A 300 -22.25 -9.67 -17.77
N ASN A 301 -21.00 -9.98 -18.12
CA ASN A 301 -20.20 -9.34 -19.16
C ASN A 301 -19.65 -7.94 -18.86
N CYS A 302 -18.35 -7.88 -18.59
CA CYS A 302 -17.42 -7.44 -19.64
C CYS A 302 -15.99 -7.87 -19.32
N SER A 303 -15.38 -8.36 -20.39
CA SER A 303 -14.07 -8.97 -20.63
C SER A 303 -12.89 -8.00 -20.57
N PHE A 304 -11.75 -8.57 -20.14
CA PHE A 304 -10.33 -8.17 -20.27
C PHE A 304 -9.89 -6.83 -19.68
#